data_AF-A0A7S0XH99-F1
#
_entry.id   AF-A0A7S0XH99-F1
#
_cell.length_a   1.000
_cell.length_b   1.000
_cell.length_c   1.000
_cell.angle_alpha   90.00
_cell.angle_beta   90.00
_cell.angle_gamma   90.00
#
_symmetry.space_group_name_H-M   'P 1'
#
loop_
_entity.id
_entity.type
_entity.pdbx_description
1 polymer ?
#
loop_
_entity_poly.entity_id
_entity_poly.type
_entity_poly.pdbx_seq_one_letter_code
_entity_poly.pdbx_strand_id
1 'polypeptide(L)'
;KSTVQFLPEYSCYTLTSGGSVQAALASQGIPQCVLDINDIVASSDYQLEIFYQPLSWRALLNAFAFTPPIYMLFFLASGVVAVASAALLWSINRIFTRLKNPPPFHGVSFFLSVTRPILLGLALGFFPTMIAILFVWKYFQDPADGGSICSSDPVNNPSKACLENIVDWQQTAIGNLDVLVQLRNGRKMIACFAICFYAVFVSAELIYPNWSKEDIKTDAQRLKDRLDPEVDFVTGNEDSNDYKVLAVPETKLWKPHVWRRTNFIFMIIAMVCCMMIHMEFSYSTIFSLLTYYFIILFKVIYFIIEN
;
A
#
# COMPACT_ATOMS: atom_id res chain seq x y z
N LYS A 1 16.60 14.63 14.76
CA LYS A 1 17.30 15.86 14.35
C LYS A 1 16.58 17.03 15.01
N SER A 2 17.22 17.75 15.93
CA SER A 2 16.70 19.05 16.38
C SER A 2 17.01 20.06 15.28
N THR A 3 15.98 20.69 14.75
CA THR A 3 16.09 21.85 13.86
C THR A 3 15.73 23.07 14.67
N VAL A 4 16.68 23.98 14.81
CA VAL A 4 16.44 25.27 15.48
C VAL A 4 15.65 26.11 14.50
N GLN A 5 14.37 26.30 14.78
CA GLN A 5 13.51 27.24 14.07
C GLN A 5 13.24 28.40 15.03
N PHE A 6 13.57 29.60 14.58
CA PHE A 6 13.23 30.83 15.29
C PHE A 6 11.82 31.23 14.90
N LEU A 7 10.94 31.41 15.87
CA LEU A 7 9.58 31.88 15.59
C LEU A 7 9.64 33.33 15.08
N PRO A 8 8.79 33.71 14.12
CA PRO A 8 8.80 35.05 13.53
C PRO A 8 8.68 36.18 14.57
N GLU A 9 7.92 35.92 15.65
CA GLU A 9 7.66 36.86 16.75
C GLU A 9 8.90 37.22 17.58
N TYR A 10 9.94 36.38 17.57
CA TYR A 10 11.21 36.63 18.27
C TYR A 10 12.36 36.96 17.31
N SER A 11 12.05 37.18 16.03
CA SER A 11 13.01 37.61 15.03
C SER A 11 12.75 39.07 14.66
N CYS A 12 13.81 39.82 14.38
CA CYS A 12 13.68 41.17 13.87
C CYS A 12 14.76 41.43 12.81
N TYR A 13 14.49 42.36 11.88
CA TYR A 13 15.45 42.74 10.84
C TYR A 13 16.00 44.16 11.07
N THR A 14 17.24 44.41 10.64
CA THR A 14 17.98 45.67 10.86
C THR A 14 18.22 46.49 9.60
N LEU A 15 17.66 46.09 8.46
CA LEU A 15 17.91 46.73 7.17
C LEU A 15 17.26 48.12 7.11
N THR A 16 18.08 49.17 7.10
CA THR A 16 17.65 50.59 7.09
C THR A 16 17.48 51.19 5.69
N SER A 17 17.84 50.47 4.62
CA SER A 17 17.62 50.90 3.24
C SER A 17 16.60 49.99 2.55
N GLY A 18 15.45 50.56 2.18
CA GLY A 18 14.24 49.89 1.70
C GLY A 18 14.37 49.01 0.46
N GLY A 19 14.98 47.84 0.60
CA GLY A 19 15.06 46.81 -0.43
C GLY A 19 13.81 45.92 -0.47
N SER A 20 13.58 45.24 -1.60
CA SER A 20 12.54 44.22 -1.78
C SER A 20 12.56 43.12 -0.72
N VAL A 21 13.72 42.87 -0.11
CA VAL A 21 13.91 41.92 1.00
C VAL A 21 13.23 42.40 2.29
N GLN A 22 13.23 43.71 2.55
CA GLN A 22 12.53 44.27 3.72
C GLN A 22 11.01 44.12 3.59
N ALA A 23 10.48 44.39 2.39
CA ALA A 23 9.06 44.18 2.11
C ALA A 23 8.66 42.70 2.22
N ALA A 24 9.54 41.78 1.79
CA ALA A 24 9.32 40.35 1.94
C ALA A 24 9.32 39.90 3.41
N LEU A 25 10.27 40.37 4.22
CA LEU A 25 10.35 40.03 5.65
C LEU A 25 9.19 40.65 6.45
N ALA A 26 8.78 41.87 6.13
CA ALA A 26 7.60 42.50 6.70
C ALA A 26 6.31 41.74 6.32
N SER A 27 6.20 41.23 5.09
CA SER A 27 5.06 40.39 4.67
C SER A 27 5.03 39.03 5.38
N GLN A 28 6.17 38.56 5.89
CA GLN A 28 6.29 37.36 6.71
C GLN A 28 6.00 37.63 8.21
N GLY A 29 5.64 38.86 8.57
CA GLY A 29 5.29 39.23 9.95
C GLY A 29 6.49 39.45 10.87
N ILE A 30 7.71 39.56 10.33
CA ILE A 30 8.92 39.81 11.10
C ILE A 30 9.07 41.33 11.31
N PRO A 31 9.05 41.85 12.55
CA PRO A 31 9.17 43.29 12.81
C PRO A 31 10.60 43.83 12.61
N GLN A 32 10.73 45.15 12.48
CA GLN A 32 12.04 45.82 12.47
C GLN A 32 12.61 45.90 13.89
N CYS A 33 13.91 45.66 14.07
CA CYS A 33 14.56 45.78 15.38
C CYS A 33 14.56 47.22 15.89
N VAL A 34 14.50 47.40 17.21
CA VAL A 34 14.74 48.71 17.83
C VAL A 34 16.23 49.07 17.67
N LEU A 35 16.49 50.22 17.06
CA LEU A 35 17.84 50.74 16.82
C LEU A 35 18.18 51.83 17.85
N ASP A 36 19.43 51.85 18.29
CA ASP A 36 20.02 52.91 19.11
C ASP A 36 20.38 54.14 18.24
N ILE A 37 20.74 55.26 18.86
CA ILE A 37 21.12 56.54 18.23
C ILE A 37 22.24 56.38 17.18
N ASN A 38 23.02 55.30 17.24
CA ASN A 38 24.09 54.96 16.31
C ASN A 38 23.70 53.94 15.22
N ASP A 39 22.40 53.70 14.98
CA ASP A 39 21.87 52.70 14.04
C ASP A 39 22.32 51.24 14.33
N ILE A 40 22.66 50.95 15.59
CA ILE A 40 23.01 49.61 16.09
C ILE A 40 21.80 49.03 16.83
N VAL A 41 21.62 47.71 16.85
CA VAL A 41 20.53 47.06 17.59
C VAL A 41 20.61 47.43 19.08
N ALA A 42 19.53 48.01 19.62
CA ALA A 42 19.49 48.60 20.96
C ALA A 42 19.57 47.58 22.11
N SER A 43 19.19 46.33 21.88
CA SER A 43 19.34 45.24 22.86
C SER A 43 19.72 43.95 22.16
N SER A 44 20.71 43.26 22.71
CA SER A 44 21.13 41.91 22.31
C SER A 44 20.69 40.84 23.32
N ASP A 45 19.66 41.13 24.11
CA ASP A 45 19.18 40.21 25.13
C ASP A 45 18.61 38.96 24.46
N TYR A 46 19.15 37.80 24.81
CA TYR A 46 18.64 36.51 24.36
C TYR A 46 17.83 35.86 25.48
N GLN A 47 16.60 35.46 25.19
CA GLN A 47 15.81 34.61 26.07
C GLN A 47 15.77 33.20 25.47
N LEU A 48 16.37 32.24 26.16
CA LEU A 48 16.29 30.83 25.78
C LEU A 48 14.97 30.26 26.33
N GLU A 49 13.99 30.09 25.45
CA GLU A 49 12.74 29.41 25.79
C GLU A 49 12.77 27.97 25.26
N ILE A 50 12.72 27.00 26.17
CA ILE A 50 12.67 25.58 25.82
C ILE A 50 11.21 25.14 25.84
N PHE A 51 10.63 24.98 24.65
CA PHE A 51 9.27 24.49 24.49
C PHE A 51 9.25 22.96 24.35
N TYR A 52 8.61 22.30 25.31
CA TYR A 52 8.30 20.87 25.19
C TYR A 52 6.92 20.70 24.57
N GLN A 53 6.88 20.34 23.28
CA GLN A 53 5.63 20.00 22.62
C GLN A 53 5.41 18.48 22.65
N PRO A 54 4.26 17.99 23.15
CA PRO A 54 3.93 16.57 23.05
C PRO A 54 3.67 16.23 21.58
N LEU A 55 4.54 15.40 21.01
CA LEU A 55 4.31 14.82 19.69
C LEU A 55 3.36 13.63 19.82
N SER A 56 2.36 13.56 18.94
CA SER A 56 1.54 12.35 18.81
C SER A 56 2.43 11.16 18.44
N TRP A 57 2.05 9.94 18.83
CA TRP A 57 2.83 8.73 18.54
C TRP A 57 3.25 8.62 17.06
N ARG A 58 2.38 9.01 16.12
CA ARG A 58 2.70 9.03 14.68
C ARG A 58 3.79 10.05 14.33
N ALA A 59 3.73 11.25 14.91
CA ALA A 59 4.75 12.27 14.70
C ALA A 59 6.08 11.87 15.34
N LEU A 60 6.04 11.20 16.50
CA LEU A 60 7.22 10.63 17.15
C LEU A 60 7.86 9.53 16.28
N LEU A 61 7.06 8.60 15.77
CA LEU A 61 7.53 7.50 14.94
C LEU A 61 8.11 8.01 13.61
N ASN A 62 7.47 9.00 12.99
CA ASN A 62 8.00 9.67 11.81
C ASN A 62 9.28 10.46 12.10
N ALA A 63 9.43 11.05 13.29
CA ALA A 63 10.66 11.74 13.69
C ALA A 63 11.83 10.77 13.94
N PHE A 64 11.55 9.52 14.32
CA PHE A 64 12.52 8.44 14.44
C PHE A 64 12.71 7.64 13.14
N ALA A 65 11.93 7.90 12.11
CA ALA A 65 12.08 7.23 10.83
C ALA A 65 13.42 7.60 10.20
N PHE A 66 14.16 6.58 9.74
CA PHE A 66 15.40 6.82 9.02
C PHE A 66 15.10 7.49 7.67
N THR A 67 16.08 8.17 7.09
CA THR A 67 15.91 8.68 5.73
C THR A 67 15.71 7.52 4.75
N PRO A 68 14.92 7.68 3.67
CA PRO A 68 14.65 6.62 2.70
C PRO A 68 15.89 5.84 2.20
N PRO A 69 17.07 6.48 1.97
CA PRO A 69 18.27 5.75 1.57
C PRO A 69 18.75 4.70 2.58
N ILE A 70 18.58 4.96 3.88
CA ILE A 70 18.99 4.03 4.94
C ILE A 70 18.10 2.79 4.94
N TYR A 71 16.79 2.96 4.73
CA TYR A 71 15.88 1.84 4.57
C TYR A 71 16.23 0.99 3.36
N MET A 72 16.52 1.61 2.21
CA MET A 72 16.96 0.90 1.01
C MET A 72 18.24 0.09 1.27
N LEU A 73 19.18 0.64 2.04
CA LEU A 73 20.40 -0.06 2.43
C LEU A 73 20.10 -1.27 3.32
N PHE A 74 19.23 -1.15 4.33
CA PHE A 74 18.86 -2.27 5.18
C PHE A 74 18.14 -3.39 4.41
N PHE A 75 17.23 -3.05 3.49
CA PHE A 75 16.55 -4.04 2.65
C PHE A 75 17.48 -4.71 1.65
N LEU A 76 18.42 -3.97 1.07
CA LEU A 76 19.44 -4.55 0.20
C LEU A 76 20.34 -5.50 0.99
N ALA A 77 20.81 -5.08 2.17
CA ALA A 77 21.67 -5.88 3.03
C ALA A 77 20.97 -7.16 3.50
N SER A 78 19.69 -7.08 3.93
CA SER A 78 18.92 -8.27 4.32
C SER A 78 18.70 -9.22 3.14
N GLY A 79 18.47 -8.68 1.94
CA GLY A 79 18.41 -9.47 0.70
C GLY A 79 19.72 -10.21 0.40
N VAL A 80 20.86 -9.53 0.53
CA VAL A 80 22.19 -10.16 0.36
C VAL A 80 22.41 -11.28 1.37
N VAL A 81 22.06 -11.06 2.64
CA VAL A 81 22.18 -12.09 3.69
C VAL A 81 21.30 -13.30 3.37
N ALA A 82 20.08 -13.10 2.87
CA ALA A 82 19.17 -14.20 2.49
C ALA A 82 19.70 -15.00 1.28
N VAL A 83 20.27 -14.33 0.28
CA VAL A 83 20.91 -15.02 -0.86
C VAL A 83 22.15 -15.77 -0.40
N ALA A 84 22.95 -15.17 0.48
CA ALA A 84 24.15 -15.81 1.04
C ALA A 84 23.82 -17.05 1.88
N SER A 85 22.74 -17.03 2.68
CA SER A 85 22.32 -18.19 3.46
C SER A 85 21.83 -19.34 2.57
N ALA A 86 21.06 -19.03 1.53
CA ALA A 86 20.64 -20.02 0.53
C ALA A 86 21.85 -20.61 -0.23
N ALA A 87 22.82 -19.78 -0.61
CA ALA A 87 24.06 -20.23 -1.25
C ALA A 87 24.92 -21.11 -0.32
N LEU A 88 24.99 -20.79 0.97
CA LEU A 88 25.66 -21.62 1.98
C LEU A 88 24.99 -22.99 2.11
N LEU A 89 23.67 -23.04 2.28
CA LEU A 89 22.93 -24.30 2.35
C LEU A 89 23.11 -25.14 1.09
N TRP A 90 23.05 -24.51 -0.09
CA TRP A 90 23.34 -25.18 -1.35
C TRP A 90 24.77 -25.73 -1.40
N SER A 91 25.75 -24.95 -0.95
CA SER A 91 27.17 -25.34 -0.93
C SER A 91 27.42 -26.52 0.02
N ILE A 92 26.85 -26.48 1.22
CA ILE A 92 26.90 -27.57 2.20
C ILE A 92 26.32 -28.84 1.58
N ASN A 93 25.09 -28.77 1.06
CA ASN A 93 24.45 -29.92 0.43
C ASN A 93 25.27 -30.45 -0.76
N ARG A 94 25.92 -29.59 -1.55
CA ARG A 94 26.78 -30.01 -2.66
C ARG A 94 28.04 -30.74 -2.17
N ILE A 95 28.73 -30.20 -1.16
CA ILE A 95 29.98 -30.76 -0.62
C ILE A 95 29.73 -32.12 0.05
N PHE A 96 28.62 -32.26 0.77
CA PHE A 96 28.32 -33.49 1.52
C PHE A 96 27.54 -34.55 0.72
N THR A 97 27.17 -34.30 -0.54
CA THR A 97 26.55 -35.34 -1.37
C THR A 97 27.54 -36.45 -1.73
N ARG A 98 27.17 -37.70 -1.46
CA ARG A 98 27.95 -38.91 -1.83
C ARG A 98 27.76 -39.34 -3.30
N LEU A 99 27.10 -38.51 -4.11
CA LEU A 99 26.82 -38.82 -5.51
C LEU A 99 28.07 -38.60 -6.37
N LYS A 100 28.50 -39.64 -7.08
CA LYS A 100 29.70 -39.63 -7.95
C LYS A 100 29.63 -38.55 -9.04
N ASN A 101 28.45 -38.30 -9.59
CA ASN A 101 28.18 -37.27 -10.60
C ASN A 101 26.99 -36.41 -10.16
N PRO A 102 27.20 -35.33 -9.41
CA PRO A 102 26.10 -34.51 -8.95
C PRO A 102 25.59 -33.62 -10.12
N PRO A 103 24.26 -33.56 -10.36
CA PRO A 103 23.68 -32.90 -11.53
C PRO A 103 24.06 -31.41 -11.58
N PRO A 104 24.32 -30.83 -12.76
CA PRO A 104 24.67 -29.41 -12.87
C PRO A 104 23.51 -28.53 -12.39
N PHE A 105 23.82 -27.45 -11.68
CA PHE A 105 22.82 -26.51 -11.21
C PHE A 105 22.35 -25.61 -12.36
N HIS A 106 21.13 -25.84 -12.85
CA HIS A 106 20.48 -24.99 -13.85
C HIS A 106 19.83 -23.75 -13.21
N GLY A 107 20.61 -23.00 -12.42
CA GLY A 107 20.11 -21.88 -11.61
C GLY A 107 19.43 -20.78 -12.43
N VAL A 108 19.95 -20.49 -13.61
CA VAL A 108 19.36 -19.47 -14.52
C VAL A 108 18.02 -19.94 -15.07
N SER A 109 17.91 -21.22 -15.46
CA SER A 109 16.65 -21.78 -15.94
C SER A 109 15.62 -21.81 -14.82
N PHE A 110 16.02 -22.21 -13.61
CA PHE A 110 15.16 -22.20 -12.43
C PHE A 110 14.69 -20.78 -12.10
N PHE A 111 15.61 -19.81 -12.03
CA PHE A 111 15.29 -18.42 -11.74
C PHE A 111 14.33 -17.85 -12.79
N LEU A 112 14.60 -18.04 -14.08
CA LEU A 112 13.71 -17.56 -15.13
C LEU A 112 12.33 -18.25 -15.08
N SER A 113 12.27 -19.55 -14.80
CA SER A 113 11.00 -20.26 -14.67
C SER A 113 10.16 -19.80 -13.47
N VAL A 114 10.78 -19.48 -12.34
CA VAL A 114 10.09 -19.00 -11.14
C VAL A 114 9.72 -17.53 -11.26
N THR A 115 10.64 -16.69 -11.73
CA THR A 115 10.49 -15.23 -11.72
C THR A 115 9.60 -14.71 -12.84
N ARG A 116 9.59 -15.33 -14.03
CA ARG A 116 8.75 -14.88 -15.17
C ARG A 116 7.24 -14.78 -14.84
N PRO A 117 6.57 -15.81 -14.29
CA PRO A 117 5.15 -15.71 -13.96
C PRO A 117 4.87 -14.65 -12.89
N ILE A 118 5.78 -14.49 -11.91
CA ILE A 118 5.66 -13.49 -10.85
C ILE A 118 5.76 -12.07 -11.43
N LEU A 119 6.77 -11.81 -12.26
CA LEU A 119 6.97 -10.49 -12.86
C LEU A 119 5.85 -10.11 -13.83
N LEU A 120 5.37 -11.07 -14.63
CA LEU A 120 4.22 -10.83 -15.52
C LEU A 120 2.95 -10.54 -14.72
N GLY A 121 2.67 -11.33 -13.67
CA GLY A 121 1.54 -11.09 -12.79
C GLY A 121 1.62 -9.73 -12.08
N LEU A 122 2.81 -9.36 -11.61
CA LEU A 122 3.03 -8.06 -10.99
C LEU A 122 2.84 -6.94 -11.99
N ALA A 123 3.41 -7.01 -13.19
CA ALA A 123 3.24 -5.98 -14.21
C ALA A 123 1.76 -5.80 -14.61
N LEU A 124 1.04 -6.91 -14.83
CA LEU A 124 -0.36 -6.90 -15.25
C LEU A 124 -1.32 -6.43 -14.16
N GLY A 125 -1.04 -6.70 -12.88
CA GLY A 125 -1.90 -6.28 -11.76
C GLY A 125 -1.52 -4.92 -11.16
N PHE A 126 -0.22 -4.66 -10.97
CA PHE A 126 0.28 -3.47 -10.28
C PHE A 126 0.10 -2.21 -11.12
N PHE A 127 0.47 -2.24 -12.40
CA PHE A 127 0.46 -1.07 -13.26
C PHE A 127 -0.93 -0.43 -13.41
N PRO A 128 -2.01 -1.17 -13.73
CA PRO A 128 -3.34 -0.55 -13.83
C PRO A 128 -3.85 -0.05 -12.47
N THR A 129 -3.57 -0.79 -11.39
CA THR A 129 -3.97 -0.38 -10.03
C THR A 129 -3.25 0.90 -9.62
N MET A 130 -1.95 1.02 -9.93
CA MET A 130 -1.19 2.24 -9.67
C MET A 130 -1.70 3.42 -10.48
N ILE A 131 -2.02 3.23 -11.76
CA ILE A 131 -2.60 4.29 -12.60
C ILE A 131 -3.91 4.78 -11.97
N ALA A 132 -4.79 3.87 -11.53
CA ALA A 132 -6.06 4.23 -10.91
C ALA A 132 -5.86 5.01 -9.60
N ILE A 133 -4.91 4.58 -8.74
CA ILE A 133 -4.58 5.28 -7.49
C ILE A 133 -4.00 6.66 -7.75
N LEU A 134 -3.05 6.78 -8.68
CA LEU A 134 -2.44 8.07 -9.04
C LEU A 134 -3.45 9.02 -9.65
N PHE A 135 -4.37 8.50 -10.47
CA PHE A 135 -5.46 9.29 -11.02
C PHE A 135 -6.33 9.89 -9.91
N VAL A 136 -6.79 9.08 -8.95
CA VAL A 136 -7.57 9.56 -7.80
C VAL A 136 -6.77 10.57 -6.97
N TRP A 137 -5.48 10.30 -6.75
CA TRP A 137 -4.63 11.19 -5.97
C TRP A 137 -4.46 12.55 -6.65
N LYS A 138 -4.24 12.56 -7.98
CA LYS A 138 -4.12 13.79 -8.76
C LYS A 138 -5.46 14.52 -8.90
N TYR A 139 -6.57 13.79 -8.99
CA TYR A 139 -7.92 14.33 -9.12
C TYR A 139 -8.32 15.16 -7.89
N PHE A 140 -8.03 14.67 -6.68
CA PHE A 140 -8.33 15.34 -5.41
C PHE A 140 -7.16 16.17 -4.86
N GLN A 141 -6.14 16.47 -5.68
CA GLN A 141 -4.99 17.26 -5.24
C GLN A 141 -5.38 18.74 -5.07
N ASP A 142 -4.78 19.39 -4.06
CA ASP A 142 -4.96 20.82 -3.85
C ASP A 142 -4.36 21.65 -5.01
N PRO A 143 -5.01 22.73 -5.45
CA PRO A 143 -4.45 23.64 -6.44
C PRO A 143 -3.11 24.26 -6.06
N ALA A 144 -2.86 24.49 -4.76
CA ALA A 144 -1.55 24.95 -4.29
C ALA A 144 -0.41 23.99 -4.65
N ASP A 145 -0.70 22.68 -4.72
CA ASP A 145 0.24 21.63 -5.07
C ASP A 145 0.19 21.24 -6.57
N GLY A 146 -0.53 22.03 -7.39
CA GLY A 146 -0.65 21.82 -8.84
C GLY A 146 -1.82 20.93 -9.27
N GLY A 147 -2.89 20.81 -8.46
CA GLY A 147 -4.19 20.28 -8.89
C GLY A 147 -4.97 21.29 -9.74
N SER A 148 -5.67 20.85 -10.78
CA SER A 148 -6.42 21.76 -11.67
C SER A 148 -7.94 21.60 -11.60
N ILE A 149 -8.43 20.63 -10.84
CA ILE A 149 -9.85 20.20 -10.85
C ILE A 149 -10.59 20.71 -9.62
N CYS A 150 -9.93 20.72 -8.46
CA CYS A 150 -10.50 21.26 -7.22
C CYS A 150 -10.30 22.78 -7.14
N SER A 151 -11.12 23.47 -6.36
CA SER A 151 -11.01 24.92 -6.20
C SER A 151 -9.89 25.31 -5.24
N SER A 152 -9.23 26.43 -5.51
CA SER A 152 -8.24 27.05 -4.61
C SER A 152 -8.91 27.64 -3.37
N ASP A 153 -10.15 28.10 -3.52
CA ASP A 153 -10.94 28.75 -2.49
C ASP A 153 -12.28 28.04 -2.31
N PRO A 154 -12.29 26.87 -1.64
CA PRO A 154 -13.48 26.03 -1.53
C PRO A 154 -14.62 26.69 -0.73
N VAL A 155 -14.33 27.73 0.07
CA VAL A 155 -15.32 28.50 0.83
C VAL A 155 -16.14 29.43 -0.07
N ASN A 156 -15.47 30.17 -0.95
CA ASN A 156 -16.11 31.22 -1.76
C ASN A 156 -16.51 30.74 -3.15
N ASN A 157 -15.82 29.73 -3.70
CA ASN A 157 -16.09 29.18 -5.01
C ASN A 157 -15.91 27.66 -5.00
N PRO A 158 -16.86 26.88 -4.45
CA PRO A 158 -16.74 25.44 -4.36
C PRO A 158 -16.78 24.80 -5.76
N SER A 159 -15.83 23.91 -6.03
CA SER A 159 -15.81 23.16 -7.29
C SER A 159 -16.88 22.06 -7.29
N LYS A 160 -17.69 22.01 -8.37
CA LYS A 160 -18.66 20.93 -8.57
C LYS A 160 -17.97 19.59 -8.88
N ALA A 161 -16.82 19.63 -9.56
CA ALA A 161 -16.06 18.45 -9.96
C ALA A 161 -15.45 17.69 -8.77
N CYS A 162 -14.98 18.38 -7.73
CA CYS A 162 -14.52 17.75 -6.48
C CYS A 162 -15.62 17.59 -5.43
N LEU A 163 -16.88 17.81 -5.82
CA LEU A 163 -18.09 17.70 -4.98
C LEU A 163 -18.06 18.64 -3.76
N GLU A 164 -17.30 19.72 -3.77
CA GLU A 164 -17.13 20.64 -2.63
C GLU A 164 -18.42 21.37 -2.27
N ASN A 165 -19.35 21.45 -3.24
CA ASN A 165 -20.68 22.00 -3.04
C ASN A 165 -21.59 21.12 -2.15
N ILE A 166 -21.21 19.85 -1.92
CA ILE A 166 -21.95 18.95 -1.05
C ILE A 166 -21.31 19.02 0.35
N VAL A 167 -21.85 19.92 1.17
CA VAL A 167 -21.52 20.03 2.60
C VAL A 167 -22.44 19.13 3.42
N ASP A 168 -21.89 18.54 4.49
CA ASP A 168 -22.67 17.72 5.41
C ASP A 168 -23.62 18.59 6.23
N TRP A 169 -24.83 18.08 6.53
CA TRP A 169 -25.86 18.81 7.28
C TRP A 169 -25.43 19.13 8.71
N GLN A 170 -24.42 18.42 9.22
CA GLN A 170 -23.83 18.60 10.55
C GLN A 170 -22.62 19.56 10.56
N GLN A 171 -22.14 19.99 9.39
CA GLN A 171 -20.97 20.87 9.23
C GLN A 171 -21.36 22.16 8.51
N THR A 172 -22.34 22.87 9.06
CA THR A 172 -22.63 24.29 8.75
C THR A 172 -21.56 25.23 9.32
N ALA A 173 -20.29 24.79 9.39
CA ALA A 173 -19.16 25.67 9.67
C ALA A 173 -18.65 26.24 8.35
N ILE A 174 -19.51 27.06 7.74
CA ILE A 174 -19.25 27.86 6.54
C ILE A 174 -18.08 28.79 6.87
N GLY A 175 -16.84 28.34 6.62
CA GLY A 175 -15.65 29.19 6.80
C GLY A 175 -14.35 28.49 7.21
N ASN A 176 -14.38 27.25 7.71
CA ASN A 176 -13.14 26.59 8.16
C ASN A 176 -12.51 25.75 7.02
N LEU A 177 -11.43 26.28 6.43
CA LEU A 177 -10.65 25.64 5.37
C LEU A 177 -10.19 24.22 5.73
N ASP A 178 -9.82 23.99 7.00
CA ASP A 178 -9.32 22.71 7.48
C ASP A 178 -10.34 21.56 7.36
N VAL A 179 -11.62 21.85 7.60
CA VAL A 179 -12.70 20.85 7.52
C VAL A 179 -12.92 20.42 6.06
N LEU A 180 -12.84 21.37 5.12
CA LEU A 180 -12.97 21.10 3.69
C LEU A 180 -11.79 20.26 3.16
N VAL A 181 -10.57 20.54 3.63
CA VAL A 181 -9.38 19.74 3.32
C VAL A 181 -9.50 18.31 3.88
N GLN A 182 -10.02 18.16 5.10
CA GLN A 182 -10.28 16.85 5.69
C GLN A 182 -11.33 16.06 4.88
N LEU A 183 -12.42 16.71 4.45
CA LEU A 183 -13.44 16.09 3.62
C LEU A 183 -12.89 15.63 2.27
N ARG A 184 -12.06 16.46 1.62
CA ARG A 184 -11.37 16.13 0.36
C ARG A 184 -10.47 14.91 0.54
N ASN A 185 -9.71 14.85 1.64
CA ASN A 185 -8.89 13.69 1.99
C ASN A 185 -9.73 12.45 2.28
N GLY A 186 -10.88 12.58 2.95
CA GLY A 186 -11.82 11.48 3.19
C GLY A 186 -12.37 10.88 1.89
N ARG A 187 -12.76 11.73 0.93
CA ARG A 187 -13.23 11.30 -0.40
C ARG A 187 -12.17 10.58 -1.20
N LYS A 188 -10.94 11.10 -1.17
CA LYS A 188 -9.77 10.44 -1.77
C LYS A 188 -9.59 9.02 -1.21
N MET A 189 -9.72 8.84 0.11
CA MET A 189 -9.60 7.52 0.75
C MET A 189 -10.75 6.57 0.39
N ILE A 190 -12.00 7.06 0.37
CA ILE A 190 -13.16 6.25 -0.03
C ILE A 190 -13.03 5.80 -1.50
N ALA A 191 -12.56 6.67 -2.40
CA ALA A 191 -12.32 6.31 -3.79
C ALA A 191 -11.22 5.24 -3.92
N CYS A 192 -10.11 5.37 -3.20
CA CYS A 192 -9.08 4.32 -3.15
C CYS A 192 -9.62 3.00 -2.60
N PHE A 193 -10.46 3.04 -1.56
CA PHE A 193 -11.07 1.85 -0.98
C PHE A 193 -12.02 1.13 -1.96
N ALA A 194 -12.79 1.88 -2.76
CA ALA A 194 -13.61 1.32 -3.83
C ALA A 194 -12.76 0.63 -4.91
N ILE A 195 -11.61 1.21 -5.30
CA ILE A 195 -10.66 0.58 -6.23
C ILE A 195 -10.14 -0.75 -5.66
N CYS A 196 -9.79 -0.78 -4.37
CA CYS A 196 -9.34 -2.01 -3.71
C CYS A 196 -10.42 -3.11 -3.72
N PHE A 197 -11.66 -2.77 -3.41
CA PHE A 197 -12.76 -3.74 -3.49
C PHE A 197 -12.95 -4.27 -4.91
N TYR A 198 -12.94 -3.38 -5.90
CA TYR A 198 -13.03 -3.79 -7.30
C TYR A 198 -11.89 -4.76 -7.68
N ALA A 199 -10.66 -4.48 -7.27
CA ALA A 199 -9.51 -5.36 -7.51
C ALA A 199 -9.68 -6.74 -6.84
N VAL A 200 -10.27 -6.81 -5.64
CA VAL A 200 -10.60 -8.09 -4.99
C VAL A 200 -11.62 -8.90 -5.80
N PHE A 201 -12.66 -8.24 -6.34
CA PHE A 201 -13.64 -8.95 -7.17
C PHE A 201 -13.06 -9.46 -8.48
N VAL A 202 -12.26 -8.65 -9.18
CA VAL A 202 -11.59 -9.04 -10.42
C VAL A 202 -10.57 -10.14 -10.18
N SER A 203 -9.77 -10.06 -9.11
CA SER A 203 -8.82 -11.14 -8.77
C SER A 203 -9.53 -12.46 -8.43
N ALA A 204 -10.70 -12.40 -7.79
CA ALA A 204 -11.51 -13.59 -7.53
C ALA A 204 -12.03 -14.24 -8.83
N GLU A 205 -12.32 -13.47 -9.88
CA GLU A 205 -12.67 -13.98 -11.23
C GLU A 205 -11.48 -14.60 -11.94
N LEU A 206 -10.32 -13.96 -11.82
CA LEU A 206 -9.11 -14.42 -12.49
C LEU A 206 -8.59 -15.73 -11.89
N ILE A 207 -8.67 -15.89 -10.56
CA ILE A 207 -8.17 -17.08 -9.85
C ILE A 207 -9.13 -18.27 -9.99
N TYR A 208 -10.44 -18.02 -9.99
CA TYR A 208 -11.45 -19.06 -10.22
C TYR A 208 -12.28 -18.73 -11.47
N PRO A 209 -11.73 -18.97 -12.68
CA PRO A 209 -12.45 -18.69 -13.91
C PRO A 209 -13.65 -19.62 -14.05
N ASN A 210 -14.70 -19.11 -14.70
CA ASN A 210 -15.83 -19.92 -15.13
C ASN A 210 -15.46 -20.67 -16.42
N TRP A 211 -14.61 -21.68 -16.31
CA TRP A 211 -14.23 -22.52 -17.45
C TRP A 211 -15.44 -23.32 -17.94
N SER A 212 -15.76 -23.23 -19.24
CA SER A 212 -16.64 -24.20 -19.89
C SER A 212 -15.90 -25.54 -20.04
N LYS A 213 -16.63 -26.66 -20.18
CA LYS A 213 -16.02 -27.99 -20.43
C LYS A 213 -15.11 -28.02 -21.66
N GLU A 214 -15.33 -27.10 -22.60
CA GLU A 214 -14.51 -26.93 -23.80
C GLU A 214 -13.19 -26.20 -23.53
N ASP A 215 -13.16 -25.28 -22.56
CA ASP A 215 -11.97 -24.49 -22.26
C ASP A 215 -10.92 -25.28 -21.49
N ILE A 216 -11.35 -26.30 -20.74
CA ILE A 216 -10.50 -27.23 -19.99
C ILE A 216 -9.68 -28.12 -20.94
N LYS A 217 -10.17 -28.37 -22.15
CA LYS A 217 -9.49 -29.19 -23.14
C LYS A 217 -8.20 -28.49 -23.57
N THR A 218 -7.09 -29.21 -23.50
CA THR A 218 -5.80 -28.75 -24.04
C THR A 218 -5.91 -28.52 -25.54
N ASP A 219 -5.09 -27.63 -26.10
CA ASP A 219 -5.15 -27.32 -27.54
C ASP A 219 -4.97 -28.57 -28.41
N ALA A 220 -4.20 -29.56 -27.94
CA ALA A 220 -4.07 -30.87 -28.59
C ALA A 220 -5.38 -31.69 -28.56
N GLN A 221 -6.13 -31.66 -27.45
CA GLN A 221 -7.44 -32.30 -27.33
C GLN A 221 -8.49 -31.59 -28.19
N ARG A 222 -8.48 -30.25 -28.27
CA ARG A 222 -9.35 -29.48 -29.16
C ARG A 222 -9.07 -29.78 -30.63
N LEU A 223 -7.79 -29.99 -30.99
CA LEU A 223 -7.40 -30.35 -32.35
C LEU A 223 -7.87 -31.77 -32.70
N LYS A 224 -7.75 -32.71 -31.76
CA LYS A 224 -8.23 -34.08 -31.91
C LYS A 224 -9.75 -34.13 -32.11
N ASP A 225 -10.51 -33.41 -31.29
CA ASP A 225 -11.98 -33.33 -31.42
C ASP A 225 -12.43 -32.68 -32.75
N ARG A 226 -11.60 -31.83 -33.36
CA ARG A 226 -11.88 -31.24 -34.68
C ARG A 226 -11.54 -32.16 -35.84
N LEU A 227 -10.56 -33.04 -35.66
CA LEU A 227 -10.03 -33.94 -36.70
C LEU A 227 -10.80 -35.25 -36.76
N ASP A 228 -11.22 -35.78 -35.61
CA ASP A 228 -12.09 -36.95 -35.50
C ASP A 228 -13.44 -36.51 -34.89
N PRO A 229 -14.38 -35.98 -35.71
CA PRO A 229 -15.77 -35.87 -35.30
C PRO A 229 -16.38 -37.29 -35.32
N GLU A 230 -15.90 -38.17 -34.44
CA GLU A 230 -16.53 -39.46 -34.24
C GLU A 230 -17.92 -39.17 -33.66
N VAL A 231 -18.93 -39.37 -34.51
CA VAL A 231 -20.33 -39.28 -34.12
C VAL A 231 -20.51 -40.31 -33.00
N ASP A 232 -20.89 -39.84 -31.81
CA ASP A 232 -21.34 -40.67 -30.69
C ASP A 232 -22.58 -41.48 -31.12
N PHE A 233 -22.36 -42.54 -31.90
CA PHE A 233 -23.34 -43.58 -32.10
C PHE A 233 -23.24 -44.51 -30.90
N VAL A 234 -24.36 -44.57 -30.18
CA VAL A 234 -24.65 -45.55 -29.14
C VAL A 234 -24.48 -46.96 -29.73
N THR A 235 -23.32 -47.55 -29.57
CA THR A 235 -23.14 -49.00 -29.64
C THR A 235 -22.67 -49.46 -28.28
N GLY A 236 -23.58 -50.14 -27.58
CA GLY A 236 -23.28 -50.83 -26.34
C GLY A 236 -22.25 -51.92 -26.63
N ASN A 237 -21.09 -51.82 -25.98
CA ASN A 237 -20.19 -52.93 -25.74
C ASN A 237 -20.04 -53.05 -24.23
N GLU A 238 -20.32 -54.24 -23.72
CA GLU A 238 -20.54 -54.56 -22.29
C GLU A 238 -19.24 -54.74 -21.47
N ASP A 239 -18.05 -54.43 -22.01
CA ASP A 239 -16.78 -54.86 -21.40
C ASP A 239 -15.85 -53.75 -20.89
N SER A 240 -16.33 -52.52 -20.73
CA SER A 240 -15.58 -51.50 -19.97
C SER A 240 -16.29 -51.21 -18.66
N ASN A 241 -15.61 -51.52 -17.56
CA ASN A 241 -15.95 -51.19 -16.17
C ASN A 241 -15.90 -49.67 -15.88
N ASP A 242 -16.21 -48.86 -16.89
CA ASP A 242 -16.31 -47.42 -16.79
C ASP A 242 -17.73 -47.12 -16.35
N TYR A 243 -17.88 -46.83 -15.06
CA TYR A 243 -19.11 -46.26 -14.54
C TYR A 243 -19.37 -44.96 -15.30
N LYS A 244 -20.17 -45.03 -16.37
CA LYS A 244 -20.85 -43.88 -16.94
C LYS A 244 -21.77 -43.36 -15.84
N VAL A 245 -21.22 -42.50 -14.99
CA VAL A 245 -21.97 -41.67 -14.06
C VAL A 245 -22.98 -40.95 -14.95
N LEU A 246 -24.25 -41.37 -14.87
CA LEU A 246 -25.37 -40.64 -15.43
C LEU A 246 -25.11 -39.17 -15.15
N ALA A 247 -24.93 -38.37 -16.20
CA ALA A 247 -24.75 -36.95 -16.08
C ALA A 247 -26.05 -36.40 -15.48
N VAL A 248 -26.12 -36.41 -14.14
CA VAL A 248 -27.19 -35.79 -13.38
C VAL A 248 -27.18 -34.34 -13.86
N PRO A 249 -28.32 -33.82 -14.37
CA PRO A 249 -28.38 -32.43 -14.82
C PRO A 249 -27.86 -31.57 -13.67
N GLU A 250 -26.84 -30.75 -13.96
CA GLU A 250 -26.20 -29.93 -12.94
C GLU A 250 -27.28 -29.19 -12.15
N THR A 251 -27.42 -29.52 -10.87
CA THR A 251 -28.47 -28.93 -10.06
C THR A 251 -28.21 -27.44 -9.97
N LYS A 252 -29.18 -26.64 -10.43
CA LYS A 252 -29.06 -25.17 -10.50
C LYS A 252 -28.72 -24.52 -9.15
N LEU A 253 -28.97 -25.24 -8.04
CA LEU A 253 -28.73 -24.81 -6.66
C LEU A 253 -27.26 -24.81 -6.24
N TRP A 254 -26.40 -25.69 -6.78
CA TRP A 254 -25.02 -25.79 -6.30
C TRP A 254 -24.02 -25.76 -7.44
N LYS A 255 -23.32 -24.63 -7.54
CA LYS A 255 -22.21 -24.43 -8.46
C LYS A 255 -20.90 -24.38 -7.65
N PRO A 256 -20.05 -25.44 -7.69
CA PRO A 256 -18.83 -25.50 -6.89
C PRO A 256 -17.87 -24.32 -7.12
N HIS A 257 -17.83 -23.77 -8.34
CA HIS A 257 -17.01 -22.61 -8.68
C HIS A 257 -17.49 -21.33 -7.97
N VAL A 258 -18.81 -21.10 -7.91
CA VAL A 258 -19.38 -19.95 -7.19
C VAL A 258 -19.08 -20.07 -5.69
N TRP A 259 -19.25 -21.26 -5.12
CA TRP A 259 -18.94 -21.48 -3.70
C TRP A 259 -17.46 -21.24 -3.40
N ARG A 260 -16.53 -21.77 -4.19
CA ARG A 260 -15.09 -21.54 -4.01
C ARG A 260 -14.73 -20.06 -4.12
N ARG A 261 -15.28 -19.37 -5.11
CA ARG A 261 -15.07 -17.92 -5.32
C ARG A 261 -15.59 -17.10 -4.13
N THR A 262 -16.77 -17.41 -3.61
CA THR A 262 -17.33 -16.72 -2.44
C THR A 262 -16.50 -16.97 -1.18
N ASN A 263 -16.05 -18.21 -0.95
CA ASN A 263 -15.16 -18.51 0.19
C ASN A 263 -13.83 -17.78 0.07
N PHE A 264 -13.25 -17.69 -1.13
CA PHE A 264 -12.03 -16.95 -1.37
C PHE A 264 -12.18 -15.46 -1.02
N ILE A 265 -13.24 -14.81 -1.51
CA ILE A 265 -13.53 -13.40 -1.18
C ILE A 265 -13.73 -13.23 0.33
N PHE A 266 -14.48 -14.13 0.97
CA PHE A 266 -14.70 -14.10 2.41
C PHE A 266 -13.39 -14.22 3.20
N MET A 267 -12.50 -15.14 2.82
CA MET A 267 -11.20 -15.32 3.46
C MET A 267 -10.29 -14.11 3.28
N ILE A 268 -10.32 -13.45 2.11
CA ILE A 268 -9.60 -12.18 1.91
C ILE A 268 -10.11 -11.12 2.87
N ILE A 269 -11.42 -10.92 2.95
CA ILE A 269 -12.02 -9.91 3.84
C ILE A 269 -11.68 -10.21 5.30
N ALA A 270 -11.81 -11.47 5.73
CA ALA A 270 -11.45 -11.89 7.08
C ALA A 270 -9.97 -11.63 7.39
N MET A 271 -9.07 -11.94 6.45
CA MET A 271 -7.64 -11.68 6.59
C MET A 271 -7.34 -10.18 6.68
N VAL A 272 -7.97 -9.35 5.85
CA VAL A 272 -7.84 -7.89 5.92
C VAL A 272 -8.32 -7.36 7.27
N CYS A 273 -9.46 -7.85 7.78
CA CYS A 273 -9.96 -7.49 9.11
C CYS A 273 -8.97 -7.87 10.22
N CYS A 274 -8.41 -9.08 10.19
CA CYS A 274 -7.38 -9.51 11.15
C CYS A 274 -6.14 -8.63 11.08
N MET A 275 -5.68 -8.27 9.88
CA MET A 275 -4.55 -7.35 9.70
C MET A 275 -4.85 -5.94 10.20
N MET A 276 -6.09 -5.47 10.04
CA MET A 276 -6.52 -4.19 10.59
C MET A 276 -6.53 -4.20 12.12
N ILE A 277 -6.98 -5.30 12.74
CA ILE A 277 -6.89 -5.48 14.20
C ILE A 277 -5.43 -5.44 14.66
N HIS A 278 -4.52 -6.13 13.97
CA HIS A 278 -3.09 -6.08 14.30
C HIS A 278 -2.52 -4.66 14.19
N MET A 279 -2.91 -3.93 13.14
CA MET A 279 -2.46 -2.56 12.91
C MET A 279 -2.99 -1.61 13.99
N GLU A 280 -4.28 -1.66 14.34
CA GLU A 280 -4.85 -0.86 15.42
C GLU A 280 -4.26 -1.22 16.79
N PHE A 281 -4.04 -2.52 17.04
CA PHE A 281 -3.34 -2.97 18.25
C PHE A 281 -1.93 -2.37 18.34
N SER A 282 -1.19 -2.32 17.22
CA SER A 282 0.15 -1.73 17.18
C SER A 282 0.16 -0.23 17.49
N TYR A 283 -0.95 0.47 17.25
CA TYR A 283 -1.12 1.89 17.59
C TYR A 283 -1.74 2.13 18.97
N SER A 284 -2.17 1.07 19.66
CA SER A 284 -2.77 1.20 20.98
C SER A 284 -1.75 1.68 22.02
N THR A 285 -2.21 2.47 22.99
CA THR A 285 -1.39 2.94 24.12
C THR A 285 -0.88 1.79 24.97
N ILE A 286 -1.66 0.72 25.08
CA ILE A 286 -1.33 -0.50 25.81
C ILE A 286 -0.09 -1.17 25.20
N PHE A 287 -0.05 -1.28 23.87
CA PHE A 287 1.11 -1.84 23.18
C PHE A 287 2.38 -1.01 23.40
N SER A 288 2.27 0.32 23.39
CA SER A 288 3.42 1.21 23.64
C SER A 288 3.94 1.12 25.08
N LEU A 289 3.06 0.90 26.07
CA LEU A 289 3.47 0.77 27.49
C LEU A 289 4.10 -0.60 27.79
N LEU A 290 3.64 -1.65 27.13
CA LEU A 290 3.99 -3.04 27.45
C LEU A 290 4.76 -3.73 26.31
N THR A 291 5.41 -2.98 25.42
CA THR A 291 6.03 -3.50 24.19
C THR A 291 6.95 -4.71 24.44
N TYR A 292 7.78 -4.63 25.49
CA TYR A 292 8.70 -5.72 25.84
C TYR A 292 7.99 -7.02 26.27
N TYR A 293 6.90 -6.91 27.01
CA TYR A 293 6.10 -8.07 27.42
C TYR A 293 5.44 -8.74 26.23
N PHE A 294 4.91 -7.95 25.29
CA PHE A 294 4.32 -8.50 24.06
C PHE A 294 5.36 -9.18 23.16
N ILE A 295 6.59 -8.67 23.04
CA ILE A 295 7.67 -9.33 22.28
C ILE A 295 7.98 -10.73 22.86
N ILE A 296 8.10 -10.82 24.19
CA ILE A 296 8.36 -12.09 24.87
C ILE A 296 7.17 -13.04 24.69
N LEU A 297 5.95 -12.54 24.91
CA LEU A 297 4.72 -13.33 24.75
C LEU A 297 4.56 -13.86 23.33
N PHE A 298 4.80 -13.05 22.30
CA PHE A 298 4.76 -13.52 20.91
C PHE A 298 5.83 -14.55 20.60
N LYS A 299 7.02 -14.45 21.20
CA LYS A 299 8.05 -15.51 21.07
C LYS A 299 7.62 -16.83 21.72
N VAL A 300 6.97 -16.77 22.89
CA VAL A 300 6.46 -17.98 23.57
C VAL A 300 5.33 -18.60 22.75
N ILE A 301 4.38 -17.80 22.26
CA ILE A 301 3.30 -18.28 21.38
C ILE A 301 3.86 -18.91 20.12
N TYR A 302 4.84 -18.26 19.47
CA TYR A 302 5.50 -18.80 18.29
C TYR A 302 6.12 -20.16 18.55
N PHE A 303 6.83 -20.31 19.67
CA PHE A 303 7.42 -21.58 20.08
C PHE A 303 6.36 -22.66 20.38
N ILE A 304 5.19 -22.30 20.90
CA ILE A 304 4.09 -23.24 21.15
C ILE A 304 3.42 -23.68 19.85
N ILE A 305 3.31 -22.79 18.85
CA ILE A 305 2.65 -23.12 17.57
C ILE A 305 3.58 -23.93 16.65
N GLU A 306 4.89 -23.70 16.73
CA GLU A 306 5.87 -24.41 15.89
C GLU A 306 6.26 -25.79 16.43
N ASN A 307 6.07 -26.05 17.73
CA ASN A 307 6.17 -27.38 18.33
C ASN A 307 4.85 -28.14 18.28
#